data_AF-A0AAJ1LNE0-F1
#
_entry.id   AF-A0AAJ1LNE0-F1
#
_cell.length_a   1.000
_cell.length_b   1.000
_cell.length_c   1.000
_cell.angle_alpha   90.00
_cell.angle_beta   90.00
_cell.angle_gamma   90.00
#
_symmetry.space_group_name_H-M   'P 1'
#
loop_
_entity.id
_entity.type
_entity.pdbx_description
1 polymer ?
#
loop_
_entity_poly.entity_id
_entity_poly.type
_entity_poly.pdbx_seq_one_letter_code
_entity_poly.pdbx_strand_id
1 'polypeptide(L)'
;MAKYYGYCYDENGKFTEMIPIDEKSIYEKRTLEREETKEVVTEEKLCELHQSIEDGTYKEPPKIVVTDEEGVETELPNDEPISKYECPNCVMRSVEYETIKVPYEEDVIVGYEPDIPENCTLEVCPWLAYDPVFKEGKWVKTVEPKIEEPQPQEPSELEKIKKQQELMQQAMDEMIIQNPTPDELAELKKRLILMQSAIDDLIISNTPETLEGGSN
;
A
#
# COMPACT_ATOMS: atom_id res chain seq x y z
N MET A 1 -0.01 -1.55 -1.70
CA MET A 1 -1.19 -1.81 -0.87
C MET A 1 -2.42 -1.50 -1.71
N ALA A 2 -3.41 -2.38 -1.73
CA ALA A 2 -4.67 -2.09 -2.41
C ALA A 2 -5.39 -0.98 -1.62
N LYS A 3 -5.88 0.06 -2.30
CA LYS A 3 -6.70 1.08 -1.62
C LYS A 3 -8.09 0.51 -1.44
N TYR A 4 -8.52 0.33 -0.20
CA TYR A 4 -9.91 0.02 0.12
C TYR A 4 -10.75 1.29 -0.01
N TYR A 5 -11.98 1.12 -0.49
CA TYR A 5 -12.95 2.20 -0.55
C TYR A 5 -14.17 1.79 0.27
N GLY A 6 -14.57 2.67 1.17
CA GLY A 6 -15.77 2.55 1.98
C GLY A 6 -16.91 3.28 1.28
N TYR A 7 -18.06 2.64 1.20
CA TYR A 7 -19.31 3.19 0.71
C TYR A 7 -20.14 3.60 1.91
N CYS A 8 -20.25 4.89 2.15
CA CYS A 8 -20.91 5.44 3.32
C CYS A 8 -22.39 5.69 3.06
N TYR A 9 -23.16 5.67 4.13
CA TYR A 9 -24.61 5.88 4.10
C TYR A 9 -25.06 6.81 5.22
N ASP A 10 -26.21 7.43 5.03
CA ASP A 10 -26.86 8.28 6.02
C ASP A 10 -27.67 7.47 7.05
N GLU A 11 -28.32 8.16 8.00
CA GLU A 11 -29.18 7.54 9.02
C GLU A 11 -30.37 6.75 8.42
N ASN A 12 -30.76 7.04 7.17
CA ASN A 12 -31.82 6.33 6.45
C ASN A 12 -31.28 5.15 5.63
N GLY A 13 -29.96 4.92 5.65
CA GLY A 13 -29.28 3.92 4.84
C GLY A 13 -29.06 4.33 3.39
N LYS A 14 -29.30 5.58 2.99
CA LYS A 14 -29.05 6.04 1.62
C LYS A 14 -27.56 6.29 1.42
N PHE A 15 -27.04 5.87 0.28
CA PHE A 15 -25.65 6.14 -0.10
C PHE A 15 -25.36 7.65 -0.10
N THR A 16 -24.26 8.02 0.53
CA THR A 16 -23.79 9.41 0.61
C THR A 16 -22.56 9.62 -0.25
N GLU A 17 -21.48 8.91 0.06
CA GLU A 17 -20.18 9.11 -0.57
C GLU A 17 -19.30 7.86 -0.52
N MET A 18 -18.26 7.89 -1.34
CA MET A 18 -17.19 6.89 -1.33
C MET A 18 -15.92 7.53 -0.77
N ILE A 19 -15.37 6.96 0.29
CA ILE A 19 -14.15 7.45 0.94
C ILE A 19 -13.05 6.39 0.86
N PRO A 20 -11.76 6.78 0.75
CA PRO A 20 -10.67 5.84 0.94
C PRO A 20 -10.63 5.36 2.40
N ILE A 21 -10.39 4.06 2.60
CA ILE A 21 -10.25 3.45 3.93
C ILE A 21 -8.79 3.09 4.14
N ASP A 22 -8.22 3.62 5.22
CA ASP A 22 -6.87 3.31 5.66
C ASP A 22 -6.86 1.98 6.45
N GLU A 23 -5.70 1.34 6.49
CA GLU A 23 -5.48 0.16 7.29
C GLU A 23 -4.97 0.57 8.68
N LYS A 24 -5.54 0.01 9.74
CA LYS A 24 -5.00 0.07 11.10
C LYS A 24 -4.19 -1.18 11.42
N SER A 25 -3.09 -1.00 12.14
CA SER A 25 -2.27 -2.10 12.65
C SER A 25 -2.95 -2.81 13.82
N ILE A 26 -2.91 -4.14 13.79
CA ILE A 26 -3.31 -5.00 14.90
C ILE A 26 -2.05 -5.31 15.71
N TYR A 27 -2.07 -5.02 17.01
CA TYR A 27 -0.97 -5.28 17.93
C TYR A 27 -1.25 -6.51 18.80
N GLU A 28 -0.22 -7.32 19.02
CA GLU A 28 -0.22 -8.43 19.97
C GLU A 28 1.00 -8.29 20.90
N LYS A 29 0.77 -8.42 22.20
CA LYS A 29 1.86 -8.45 23.18
C LYS A 29 2.68 -9.71 23.03
N ARG A 30 3.98 -9.58 22.79
CA ARG A 30 4.93 -10.70 22.81
C ARG A 30 6.06 -10.45 23.78
N THR A 31 6.51 -11.52 24.41
CA THR A 31 7.74 -11.54 25.19
C THR A 31 8.92 -11.70 24.24
N LEU A 32 9.81 -10.71 24.23
CA LEU A 32 11.06 -10.70 23.48
C LEU A 32 12.24 -10.70 24.46
N GLU A 33 13.41 -11.09 23.99
CA GLU A 33 14.65 -11.04 24.77
C GLU A 33 15.48 -9.83 24.31
N ARG A 34 15.96 -9.02 25.25
CA ARG A 34 17.03 -8.04 24.99
C ARG A 34 18.30 -8.44 25.70
N GLU A 35 19.43 -8.15 25.06
CA GLU A 35 20.74 -8.38 25.64
C GLU A 35 21.14 -7.19 26.50
N GLU A 36 21.48 -7.44 27.75
CA GLU A 36 22.02 -6.45 28.67
C GLU A 36 23.37 -6.92 29.21
N THR A 37 24.30 -5.99 29.36
CA THR A 37 25.58 -6.27 30.02
C THR A 37 25.41 -6.17 31.52
N LYS A 38 25.70 -7.25 32.23
CA LYS A 38 25.70 -7.30 33.70
C LYS A 38 27.13 -7.38 34.23
N GLU A 39 27.42 -6.55 35.23
CA GLU A 39 28.68 -6.60 35.96
C GLU A 39 28.66 -7.72 37.00
N VAL A 40 29.60 -8.64 36.90
CA VAL A 40 29.87 -9.70 37.88
C VAL A 40 31.16 -9.33 38.61
N VAL A 41 31.01 -8.95 39.89
CA VAL A 41 32.13 -8.55 40.73
C VAL A 41 32.57 -9.72 41.59
N THR A 42 33.82 -10.15 41.42
CA THR A 42 34.48 -11.07 42.35
C THR A 42 35.21 -10.25 43.39
N GLU A 43 34.85 -10.41 44.66
CA GLU A 43 35.54 -9.72 45.77
C GLU A 43 36.92 -10.34 46.05
N GLU A 44 37.88 -9.51 46.46
CA GLU A 44 39.21 -9.99 46.85
C GLU A 44 39.13 -10.81 48.14
N LYS A 45 39.75 -11.99 48.13
CA LYS A 45 39.90 -12.85 49.30
C LYS A 45 41.33 -13.35 49.36
N LEU A 46 42.11 -12.79 50.27
CA LEU A 46 43.49 -13.20 50.49
C LEU A 46 43.58 -14.44 51.38
N CYS A 47 44.61 -15.25 51.15
CA CYS A 47 44.95 -16.34 52.07
C CYS A 47 45.56 -15.78 53.37
N GLU A 48 45.60 -16.59 54.43
CA GLU A 48 46.10 -16.17 55.75
C GLU A 48 47.48 -15.49 55.70
N LEU A 49 48.38 -15.99 54.85
CA LEU A 49 49.71 -15.41 54.65
C LEU A 49 49.63 -13.99 54.08
N HIS A 50 48.96 -13.80 52.95
CA HIS A 50 48.86 -12.49 52.29
C HIS A 50 48.01 -11.50 53.08
N GLN A 51 46.99 -11.99 53.80
CA GLN A 51 46.24 -11.21 54.76
C GLN A 51 47.16 -10.70 55.87
N SER A 52 48.03 -11.55 56.44
CA SER A 52 48.98 -11.13 57.48
C SER A 52 50.02 -10.11 56.98
N ILE A 53 50.39 -10.18 55.70
CA ILE A 53 51.29 -9.20 55.06
C ILE A 53 50.58 -7.86 54.91
N GLU A 54 49.32 -7.85 54.44
CA GLU A 54 48.52 -6.63 54.29
C GLU A 54 48.20 -5.98 55.64
N ASP A 55 47.89 -6.80 56.65
CA ASP A 55 47.62 -6.35 58.02
C ASP A 55 48.89 -5.95 58.79
N GLY A 56 50.08 -6.10 58.19
CA GLY A 56 51.38 -5.77 58.80
C GLY A 56 51.77 -6.67 59.99
N THR A 57 51.16 -7.84 60.10
CA THR A 57 51.38 -8.82 61.18
C THR A 57 52.33 -9.95 60.78
N TYR A 58 52.72 -10.00 59.51
CA TYR A 58 53.67 -10.98 58.99
C TYR A 58 55.03 -10.87 59.69
N LYS A 59 55.59 -12.03 60.05
CA LYS A 59 56.93 -12.15 60.65
C LYS A 59 57.82 -12.93 59.71
N GLU A 60 58.84 -12.26 59.18
CA GLU A 60 59.83 -12.90 58.33
C GLU A 60 60.54 -14.03 59.10
N PRO A 61 60.73 -15.20 58.46
CA PRO A 61 61.52 -16.27 59.07
C PRO A 61 62.96 -15.80 59.29
N PRO A 62 63.64 -16.30 60.34
CA PRO A 62 65.03 -15.93 60.62
C PRO A 62 65.92 -16.28 59.43
N LYS A 63 66.85 -15.39 59.10
CA LYS A 63 67.86 -15.65 58.06
C LYS A 63 68.74 -16.83 58.46
N ILE A 64 68.93 -17.76 57.53
CA ILE A 64 69.80 -18.92 57.74
C ILE A 64 71.23 -18.51 57.40
N VAL A 65 72.09 -18.44 58.41
CA VAL A 65 73.52 -18.17 58.24
C VAL A 65 74.26 -19.50 58.34
N VAL A 66 75.00 -19.86 57.29
CA VAL A 66 75.87 -21.04 57.28
C VAL A 66 77.30 -20.55 57.37
N THR A 67 78.03 -21.02 58.38
CA THR A 67 79.46 -20.77 58.54
C THR A 67 80.22 -21.95 57.95
N ASP A 68 81.12 -21.69 57.00
CA ASP A 68 81.99 -22.73 56.45
C ASP A 68 83.15 -23.10 57.41
N GLU A 69 83.95 -24.10 57.03
CA GLU A 69 85.09 -24.58 57.84
C GLU A 69 86.19 -23.51 58.02
N GLU A 70 86.17 -22.43 57.23
CA GLU A 70 87.11 -21.31 57.28
C GLU A 70 86.57 -20.12 58.10
N GLY A 71 85.36 -20.23 58.65
CA GLY A 71 84.72 -19.21 59.48
C GLY A 71 84.01 -18.11 58.70
N VAL A 72 83.75 -18.30 57.40
CA VAL A 72 83.04 -17.33 56.55
C VAL A 72 81.54 -17.58 56.65
N GLU A 73 80.81 -16.55 57.08
CA GLU A 73 79.34 -16.57 57.17
C GLU A 73 78.72 -16.25 55.80
N THR A 74 77.93 -17.17 55.28
CA THR A 74 77.12 -16.95 54.06
C THR A 74 75.65 -16.88 54.45
N GLU A 75 74.99 -15.75 54.18
CA GLU A 75 73.52 -15.65 54.30
C GLU A 75 72.89 -16.41 53.14
N LEU A 76 72.17 -17.50 53.42
CA LEU A 76 71.29 -18.07 52.40
C LEU A 76 70.07 -17.14 52.23
N PRO A 77 69.71 -16.80 50.99
CA PRO A 77 68.49 -16.05 50.74
C PRO A 77 67.29 -16.89 51.21
N ASN A 78 66.47 -16.32 52.09
CA ASN A 78 65.14 -16.86 52.35
C ASN A 78 64.27 -16.56 51.12
N ASP A 79 63.47 -17.53 50.67
CA ASP A 79 62.52 -17.30 49.60
C ASP A 79 61.52 -16.20 50.04
N GLU A 80 61.46 -15.12 49.26
CA GLU A 80 60.47 -14.07 49.48
C GLU A 80 59.06 -14.67 49.38
N PRO A 81 58.07 -14.16 50.15
CA PRO A 81 56.71 -14.64 50.02
C PRO A 81 56.23 -14.42 48.58
N ILE A 82 55.63 -15.47 47.99
CA ILE A 82 55.04 -15.41 46.64
C ILE A 82 54.11 -14.20 46.52
N SER A 83 54.07 -13.55 45.36
CA SER A 83 53.15 -12.43 45.11
C SER A 83 51.69 -12.85 45.30
N LYS A 84 50.83 -11.98 45.85
CA LYS A 84 49.39 -12.26 45.99
C LYS A 84 48.69 -12.53 44.64
N TYR A 85 49.24 -11.98 43.54
CA TYR A 85 48.75 -12.18 42.18
C TYR A 85 49.13 -13.54 41.57
N GLU A 86 50.14 -14.20 42.13
CA GLU A 86 50.62 -15.52 41.69
C GLU A 86 50.27 -16.63 42.70
N CYS A 87 49.61 -16.25 43.79
CA CYS A 87 49.20 -17.19 44.83
C CYS A 87 47.90 -17.91 44.44
N PRO A 88 47.91 -19.25 44.29
CA PRO A 88 46.71 -20.00 43.92
C PRO A 88 45.61 -19.98 45.01
N ASN A 89 45.96 -19.57 46.24
CA ASN A 89 45.03 -19.48 47.36
C ASN A 89 44.43 -18.07 47.54
N CYS A 90 44.90 -17.08 46.76
CA CYS A 90 44.34 -15.74 46.77
C CYS A 90 43.35 -15.59 45.61
N VAL A 91 42.17 -15.05 45.90
CA VAL A 91 41.21 -14.61 44.89
C VAL A 91 41.39 -13.10 44.75
N MET A 92 41.87 -12.65 43.60
CA MET A 92 42.00 -11.23 43.33
C MET A 92 40.64 -10.66 42.91
N ARG A 93 40.40 -9.38 43.26
CA ARG A 93 39.21 -8.69 42.77
C ARG A 93 39.23 -8.66 41.24
N SER A 94 38.17 -9.18 40.63
CA SER A 94 37.94 -9.06 39.19
C SER A 94 36.55 -8.49 38.94
N VAL A 95 36.43 -7.80 37.81
CA VAL A 95 35.14 -7.31 37.29
C VAL A 95 35.00 -7.89 35.90
N GLU A 96 34.00 -8.73 35.74
CA GLU A 96 33.69 -9.38 34.48
C GLU A 96 32.33 -8.89 33.97
N TYR A 97 32.20 -8.76 32.66
CA TYR A 97 30.99 -8.31 32.01
C TYR A 97 30.37 -9.48 31.27
N GLU A 98 29.20 -9.91 31.73
CA GLU A 98 28.45 -11.00 31.11
C GLU A 98 27.24 -10.44 30.37
N THR A 99 27.02 -10.93 29.15
CA THR A 99 25.79 -10.63 28.40
C THR A 99 24.67 -11.55 28.89
N ILE A 100 23.65 -10.97 29.50
CA ILE A 100 22.44 -11.67 29.93
C ILE A 100 21.27 -11.36 29.00
N LYS A 101 20.36 -12.31 28.85
CA LYS A 101 19.10 -12.12 28.13
C LYS A 101 17.98 -11.78 29.11
N VAL A 102 17.40 -10.60 28.97
CA VAL A 102 16.32 -10.11 29.82
C VAL A 102 15.02 -10.11 29.01
N PRO A 103 13.97 -10.83 29.45
CA PRO A 103 12.69 -10.81 28.79
C PRO A 103 11.98 -9.46 29.01
N TYR A 104 11.33 -8.94 27.97
CA TYR A 104 10.47 -7.76 28.03
C TYR A 104 9.25 -7.95 27.13
N GLU A 105 8.17 -7.24 27.43
CA GLU A 105 6.96 -7.25 26.60
C GLU A 105 7.00 -6.09 25.61
N GLU A 106 6.69 -6.37 24.34
CA GLU A 106 6.52 -5.37 23.29
C GLU A 106 5.26 -5.66 22.48
N ASP A 107 4.57 -4.60 22.08
CA ASP A 107 3.42 -4.67 21.18
C ASP A 107 3.93 -4.85 19.74
N VAL A 108 3.80 -6.07 19.21
CA VAL A 108 4.25 -6.41 17.87
C VAL A 108 3.07 -6.35 16.90
N ILE A 109 3.28 -5.75 15.73
CA ILE A 109 2.26 -5.72 14.67
C ILE A 109 2.09 -7.13 14.09
N VAL A 110 0.90 -7.70 14.26
CA VAL A 110 0.56 -9.05 13.76
C VAL A 110 -0.25 -9.04 12.47
N GLY A 111 -0.84 -7.90 12.13
CA GLY A 111 -1.65 -7.78 10.93
C GLY A 111 -2.16 -6.36 10.71
N TYR A 112 -2.93 -6.20 9.66
CA TYR A 112 -3.56 -4.95 9.26
C TYR A 112 -5.03 -5.22 8.97
N GLU A 113 -5.92 -4.34 9.43
CA GLU A 113 -7.36 -4.39 9.17
C GLU A 113 -7.84 -3.04 8.65
N PRO A 114 -8.78 -2.97 7.70
CA PRO A 114 -9.37 -1.70 7.27
C PRO A 114 -10.09 -1.00 8.44
N ASP A 115 -9.79 0.28 8.65
CA ASP A 115 -10.43 1.11 9.67
C ASP A 115 -11.71 1.74 9.13
N ILE A 116 -12.78 0.94 9.10
CA ILE A 116 -14.06 1.31 8.50
C ILE A 116 -14.86 2.14 9.51
N PRO A 117 -15.29 3.37 9.17
CA PRO A 117 -16.22 4.12 10.00
C PRO A 117 -17.56 3.39 10.16
N GLU A 118 -18.26 3.62 11.28
CA GLU A 118 -19.51 2.92 11.61
C GLU A 118 -20.60 3.07 10.54
N ASN A 119 -20.64 4.22 9.85
CA ASN A 119 -21.62 4.54 8.80
C ASN A 119 -21.15 4.15 7.39
N CYS A 120 -20.13 3.31 7.27
CA CYS A 120 -19.56 2.90 5.99
C CYS A 120 -19.45 1.37 5.89
N THR A 121 -19.40 0.86 4.65
CA THR A 121 -19.21 -0.55 4.35
C THR A 121 -18.20 -0.75 3.23
N LEU A 122 -17.49 -1.87 3.21
CA LEU A 122 -16.66 -2.27 2.06
C LEU A 122 -17.48 -2.90 0.93
N GLU A 123 -18.78 -3.14 1.15
CA GLU A 123 -19.68 -3.62 0.11
C GLU A 123 -19.97 -2.50 -0.89
N VAL A 124 -19.67 -2.78 -2.17
CA VAL A 124 -19.88 -1.84 -3.27
C VAL A 124 -21.35 -1.48 -3.37
N CYS A 125 -21.65 -0.17 -3.28
CA CYS A 125 -23.00 0.33 -3.48
C CYS A 125 -23.49 -0.03 -4.89
N PRO A 126 -24.68 -0.63 -5.04
CA PRO A 126 -25.32 -0.83 -6.33
C PRO A 126 -25.52 0.49 -7.07
N TRP A 127 -25.82 0.40 -8.36
CA TRP A 127 -26.10 1.58 -9.16
C TRP A 127 -27.23 2.42 -8.56
N LEU A 128 -27.00 3.73 -8.42
CA LEU A 128 -27.89 4.64 -7.71
C LEU A 128 -29.30 4.76 -8.31
N ALA A 129 -29.49 4.40 -9.58
CA ALA A 129 -30.81 4.37 -10.20
C ALA A 129 -31.76 3.32 -9.59
N TYR A 130 -31.22 2.32 -8.89
CA TYR A 130 -32.02 1.36 -8.11
C TYR A 130 -32.47 1.92 -6.74
N ASP A 131 -32.15 3.18 -6.44
CA ASP A 131 -32.27 3.82 -5.12
C ASP A 131 -31.87 2.86 -3.98
N PRO A 132 -30.61 2.38 -3.98
CA PRO A 132 -30.18 1.36 -3.04
C PRO A 132 -30.18 1.92 -1.61
N VAL A 133 -30.68 1.12 -0.67
CA VAL A 133 -30.71 1.45 0.76
C VAL A 133 -29.98 0.36 1.54
N PHE A 134 -29.02 0.75 2.37
CA PHE A 134 -28.27 -0.13 3.23
C PHE A 134 -29.08 -0.51 4.47
N LYS A 135 -29.43 -1.79 4.60
CA LYS A 135 -30.19 -2.35 5.73
C LYS A 135 -29.62 -3.72 6.09
N GLU A 136 -29.56 -4.01 7.38
CA GLU A 136 -29.10 -5.31 7.90
C GLU A 136 -27.70 -5.72 7.40
N GLY A 137 -26.83 -4.73 7.20
CA GLY A 137 -25.45 -4.97 6.74
C GLY A 137 -25.30 -5.23 5.24
N LYS A 138 -26.32 -4.99 4.41
CA LYS A 138 -26.26 -5.15 2.95
C LYS A 138 -27.01 -4.07 2.17
N TRP A 139 -26.63 -3.87 0.92
CA TRP A 139 -27.37 -2.97 0.02
C TRP A 139 -28.61 -3.63 -0.57
N VAL A 140 -29.77 -3.01 -0.37
CA VAL A 140 -31.05 -3.45 -0.92
C VAL A 140 -31.48 -2.50 -2.03
N LYS A 141 -31.67 -3.03 -3.24
CA LYS A 141 -32.26 -2.28 -4.37
C LYS A 141 -33.74 -2.08 -4.12
N THR A 142 -34.21 -0.84 -4.09
CA THR A 142 -35.62 -0.54 -3.75
C THR A 142 -36.48 -0.18 -4.95
N VAL A 143 -35.85 0.23 -6.06
CA VAL A 143 -36.52 0.63 -7.29
C VAL A 143 -35.95 -0.17 -8.46
N GLU A 144 -36.81 -0.67 -9.35
CA GLU A 144 -36.37 -1.15 -10.65
C GLU A 144 -36.20 0.04 -11.60
N PRO A 145 -35.00 0.29 -12.15
CA PRO A 145 -34.78 1.38 -13.05
C PRO A 145 -35.59 1.15 -14.31
N LYS A 146 -36.35 2.16 -14.71
CA LYS A 146 -37.02 2.17 -16.00
C LYS A 146 -35.94 2.32 -17.07
N ILE A 147 -35.64 1.21 -17.75
CA ILE A 147 -34.84 1.25 -18.97
C ILE A 147 -35.76 1.87 -20.01
N GLU A 148 -35.63 3.18 -20.23
CA GLU A 148 -36.24 3.80 -21.39
C GLU A 148 -35.50 3.24 -22.62
N GLU A 149 -36.17 2.35 -23.35
CA GLU A 149 -35.68 1.93 -24.66
C GLU A 149 -35.40 3.20 -25.46
N PRO A 150 -34.24 3.30 -26.15
CA PRO A 150 -33.98 4.43 -27.01
C PRO A 150 -35.16 4.52 -27.97
N GLN A 151 -35.97 5.59 -27.83
CA GLN A 151 -37.06 5.81 -28.77
C GLN A 151 -36.46 5.73 -30.17
N PRO A 152 -37.10 5.00 -31.11
CA PRO A 152 -36.64 5.02 -32.49
C PRO A 152 -36.44 6.48 -32.88
N GLN A 153 -35.22 6.85 -33.27
CA GLN A 153 -34.98 8.18 -33.80
C GLN A 153 -36.02 8.38 -34.89
N GLU A 154 -36.90 9.38 -34.73
CA GLU A 154 -37.77 9.76 -35.84
C GLU A 154 -36.85 9.94 -37.05
N PRO A 155 -37.17 9.29 -38.19
CA PRO A 155 -36.27 9.30 -39.32
C PRO A 155 -35.93 10.75 -39.62
N SER A 156 -34.63 11.05 -39.64
CA SER A 156 -34.16 12.41 -39.85
C SER A 156 -34.83 12.97 -41.11
N GLU A 157 -35.09 14.28 -41.15
CA GLU A 157 -35.66 14.93 -42.34
C GLU A 157 -34.88 14.53 -43.62
N LEU A 158 -33.59 14.27 -43.49
CA LEU A 158 -32.73 13.74 -44.55
C LEU A 158 -33.14 12.32 -45.04
N GLU A 159 -33.50 11.41 -44.14
CA GLU A 159 -33.96 10.06 -44.50
C GLU A 159 -35.35 10.09 -45.16
N LYS A 160 -36.24 10.98 -44.69
CA LYS A 160 -37.53 11.22 -45.35
C LYS A 160 -37.35 11.77 -46.77
N ILE A 161 -36.44 12.72 -46.95
CA ILE A 161 -36.10 13.30 -48.25
C ILE A 161 -35.49 12.25 -49.19
N LYS A 162 -34.53 11.43 -48.72
CA LYS A 162 -33.95 10.34 -49.52
C LYS A 162 -34.99 9.33 -49.99
N LYS A 163 -35.93 8.95 -49.12
CA LYS A 163 -37.02 8.03 -49.47
C LYS A 163 -37.97 8.62 -50.50
N GLN A 164 -38.29 9.92 -50.41
CA GLN A 164 -39.08 10.61 -51.43
C GLN A 164 -38.36 10.65 -52.79
N GLN A 165 -37.04 10.85 -52.78
CA GLN A 165 -36.22 10.86 -54.00
C GLN A 165 -36.20 9.46 -54.67
N GLU A 166 -36.05 8.40 -53.88
CA GLU A 166 -36.08 7.01 -54.39
C GLU A 166 -37.43 6.66 -55.02
N LEU A 167 -38.55 7.06 -54.38
CA LEU A 167 -39.89 6.88 -54.94
C LEU A 167 -40.10 7.66 -56.24
N MET A 168 -39.57 8.90 -56.33
CA MET A 168 -39.62 9.69 -57.55
C MET A 168 -38.78 9.06 -58.66
N GLN A 169 -37.61 8.50 -58.32
CA GLN A 169 -36.75 7.79 -59.25
C GLN A 169 -37.44 6.54 -59.82
N GLN A 170 -38.08 5.75 -58.94
CA GLN A 170 -38.81 4.55 -59.33
C GLN A 170 -40.02 4.87 -60.24
N ALA A 171 -40.77 5.95 -59.94
CA ALA A 171 -41.89 6.38 -60.78
C ALA A 171 -41.44 6.78 -62.19
N MET A 172 -40.25 7.40 -62.32
CA MET A 172 -39.68 7.72 -63.63
C MET A 172 -39.22 6.48 -64.40
N ASP A 173 -38.59 5.52 -63.71
CA ASP A 173 -38.18 4.26 -64.35
C ASP A 173 -39.41 3.50 -64.88
N GLU A 174 -40.52 3.51 -64.14
CA GLU A 174 -41.79 2.95 -64.59
C GLU A 174 -42.37 3.71 -65.79
N MET A 175 -42.28 5.04 -65.82
CA MET A 175 -42.68 5.84 -66.98
C MET A 175 -41.81 5.57 -68.21
N ILE A 176 -40.50 5.35 -68.05
CA ILE A 176 -39.59 5.00 -69.15
C ILE A 176 -39.99 3.66 -69.79
N ILE A 177 -40.43 2.70 -68.97
CA ILE A 177 -40.91 1.38 -69.44
C ILE A 177 -42.21 1.53 -70.25
N GLN A 178 -43.03 2.56 -69.99
CA GLN A 178 -44.28 2.82 -70.73
C GLN A 178 -44.07 3.45 -72.12
N ASN A 179 -42.83 3.57 -72.59
CA ASN A 179 -42.45 4.01 -73.94
C ASN A 179 -42.96 5.42 -74.35
N PRO A 180 -42.65 6.47 -73.56
CA PRO A 180 -43.03 7.85 -73.84
C PRO A 180 -42.29 8.39 -75.07
N THR A 181 -42.78 9.50 -75.64
CA THR A 181 -42.09 10.12 -76.78
C THR A 181 -40.69 10.62 -76.36
N PRO A 182 -39.68 10.55 -77.25
CA PRO A 182 -38.30 10.93 -76.91
C PRO A 182 -38.17 12.36 -76.36
N ASP A 183 -39.03 13.28 -76.82
CA ASP A 183 -39.03 14.68 -76.42
C ASP A 183 -39.58 14.88 -75.00
N GLU A 184 -40.64 14.16 -74.61
CA GLU A 184 -41.22 14.22 -73.26
C GLU A 184 -40.25 13.64 -72.21
N LEU A 185 -39.54 12.57 -72.58
CA LEU A 185 -38.53 11.98 -71.72
C LEU A 185 -37.32 12.91 -71.54
N ALA A 186 -36.91 13.60 -72.60
CA ALA A 186 -35.83 14.58 -72.54
C ALA A 186 -36.19 15.77 -71.65
N GLU A 187 -37.44 16.26 -71.74
CA GLU A 187 -37.92 17.35 -70.88
C GLU A 187 -38.01 16.94 -69.41
N LEU A 188 -38.51 15.73 -69.12
CA LEU A 188 -38.58 15.20 -67.74
C LEU A 188 -37.19 15.00 -67.12
N LYS A 189 -36.24 14.42 -67.87
CA LYS A 189 -34.84 14.28 -67.42
C LYS A 189 -34.22 15.64 -67.11
N LYS A 190 -34.50 16.66 -67.94
CA LYS A 190 -34.00 18.02 -67.72
C LYS A 190 -34.57 18.64 -66.44
N ARG A 191 -35.85 18.44 -66.15
CA ARG A 191 -36.48 18.91 -64.91
C ARG A 191 -35.95 18.19 -63.67
N LEU A 192 -35.67 16.89 -63.78
CA LEU A 192 -35.07 16.12 -62.69
C LEU A 192 -33.67 16.62 -62.35
N ILE A 193 -32.81 16.85 -63.36
CA ILE A 193 -31.46 17.35 -63.17
C ILE A 193 -31.49 18.72 -62.46
N LEU A 194 -32.41 19.60 -62.85
CA LEU A 194 -32.63 20.89 -62.20
C LEU A 194 -33.10 20.76 -60.75
N MET A 195 -33.97 19.79 -60.46
CA MET A 195 -34.44 19.52 -59.11
C MET A 195 -33.32 18.93 -58.24
N GLN A 196 -32.52 18.02 -58.80
CA GLN A 196 -31.37 17.43 -58.10
C GLN A 196 -30.31 18.48 -57.77
N SER A 197 -29.98 19.36 -58.72
CA SER A 197 -29.02 20.44 -58.45
C SER A 197 -29.52 21.40 -57.37
N ALA A 198 -30.82 21.69 -57.32
CA ALA A 198 -31.38 22.53 -56.26
C ALA A 198 -31.31 21.87 -54.88
N ILE A 199 -31.45 20.53 -54.81
CA ILE A 199 -31.29 19.77 -53.58
C ILE A 199 -29.81 19.73 -53.15
N ASP A 200 -28.89 19.52 -54.09
CA ASP A 200 -27.46 19.49 -53.80
C ASP A 200 -26.96 20.86 -53.30
N ASP A 201 -27.45 21.97 -53.88
CA ASP A 201 -27.16 23.33 -53.40
C ASP A 201 -27.70 23.58 -51.97
N LEU A 202 -28.89 23.05 -51.66
CA LEU A 202 -29.48 23.12 -50.31
C LEU A 202 -28.72 22.27 -49.29
N ILE A 203 -28.10 21.17 -49.72
CA ILE A 203 -27.25 20.34 -48.87
C ILE A 203 -25.91 21.05 -48.62
N ILE A 204 -25.26 21.58 -49.67
CA ILE A 204 -23.98 22.32 -49.57
C ILE A 204 -24.12 23.56 -48.68
N SER A 205 -25.25 24.27 -48.75
CA SER A 205 -25.50 25.46 -47.93
C SER A 205 -25.82 25.16 -46.46
N ASN A 206 -26.24 23.93 -46.13
CA ASN A 206 -26.55 23.51 -44.76
C ASN A 206 -25.50 22.59 -44.12
N THR A 207 -24.47 22.16 -44.87
CA THR A 207 -23.31 21.47 -44.29
C THR A 207 -22.37 22.50 -43.64
N PRO A 208 -22.07 22.41 -42.34
CA PRO A 208 -21.08 23.29 -41.71
C PRO A 208 -19.71 23.07 -42.35
N GLU A 209 -19.02 24.15 -42.69
CA GLU A 209 -17.64 24.15 -43.19
C GLU A 209 -16.73 23.32 -42.27
N THR A 210 -16.45 22.08 -42.65
CA THR A 210 -15.21 21.42 -42.24
C THR A 210 -14.22 21.53 -43.37
N LEU A 211 -13.06 22.09 -43.03
CA LEU A 211 -11.75 22.16 -43.69
C LEU A 211 -11.36 23.66 -43.78
N GLU A 212 -10.32 24.21 -43.16
CA GLU A 212 -9.13 23.73 -42.45
C GLU A 212 -8.50 24.96 -41.76
N GLY A 213 -7.70 24.75 -40.70
CA GLY A 213 -6.93 25.83 -40.09
C GLY A 213 -5.85 25.33 -39.15
N GLY A 214 -4.80 24.71 -39.69
CA GLY A 214 -3.54 24.56 -38.97
C GLY A 214 -2.80 25.90 -38.87
N SER A 215 -2.52 26.36 -37.66
CA SER A 215 -1.30 27.09 -37.28
C SER A 215 -1.27 27.45 -35.79
N ASN A 216 -0.11 27.15 -35.20
CA ASN A 216 0.42 27.39 -33.85
C ASN A 216 -0.05 26.51 -32.69
#